data_AF-A0A4Q7FWZ0-F1
#
_entry.id   AF-A0A4Q7FWZ0-F1
#
_cell.length_a   1.000
_cell.length_b   1.000
_cell.length_c   1.000
_cell.angle_alpha   90.00
_cell.angle_beta   90.00
_cell.angle_gamma   90.00
#
_symmetry.space_group_name_H-M   'P 1'
#
loop_
_entity.id
_entity.type
_entity.pdbx_description
1 polymer ?
#
loop_
_entity_poly.entity_id
_entity_poly.type
_entity_poly.pdbx_seq_one_letter_code
_entity_poly.pdbx_strand_id
1 'polypeptide(L)'
;MANQNGEKYGFTGLFPIATNQSDDLRAFLRTLDDPRAYPRGSPLSHVPIIHMARMFIVDRLAYQGTPAKFDALKSDYLVFMCEFDGESVDPLVQALAGNIPNEVATIWGRCLGFPGIDRRDLLSGYFERCQLKTTLFLADQPEASVSEILMALLCRRRLGEFVRLVQTNPRPPEVLQREFRQMWEGLQNERPSPGDL
;
A
#
# COMPACT_ATOMS: atom_id res chain seq x y z
N MET A 1 9.27 0.23 18.11
CA MET A 1 7.94 0.11 18.78
C MET A 1 7.24 -1.15 18.29
N ALA A 2 6.11 -1.59 18.87
CA ALA A 2 5.45 -2.86 18.47
C ALA A 2 4.85 -2.84 17.05
N ASN A 3 4.66 -1.65 16.48
CA ASN A 3 4.19 -1.35 15.13
C ASN A 3 5.34 -1.02 14.15
N GLN A 4 6.60 -1.22 14.54
CA GLN A 4 7.76 -0.93 13.69
C GLN A 4 8.65 -2.17 13.60
N ASN A 5 9.21 -2.41 12.42
CA ASN A 5 10.18 -3.45 12.20
C ASN A 5 11.18 -2.98 11.13
N GLY A 6 12.42 -2.70 11.55
CA GLY A 6 13.40 -1.97 10.72
C GLY A 6 12.88 -0.59 10.32
N GLU A 7 12.93 -0.29 9.03
CA GLU A 7 12.48 0.98 8.43
C GLU A 7 10.98 0.98 8.05
N LYS A 8 10.25 -0.06 8.46
CA LYS A 8 8.84 -0.26 8.10
C LYS A 8 7.91 -0.02 9.27
N TYR A 9 6.74 0.52 8.95
CA TYR A 9 5.66 0.79 9.88
C TYR A 9 4.40 -0.01 9.53
N GLY A 10 3.88 -0.74 10.52
CA GLY A 10 2.61 -1.47 10.45
C GLY A 10 1.46 -0.66 11.07
N PHE A 11 0.58 -0.15 10.21
CA PHE A 11 -0.60 0.60 10.62
C PHE A 11 -1.87 -0.26 10.50
N THR A 12 -2.70 -0.23 11.55
CA THR A 12 -4.07 -0.73 11.51
C THR A 12 -4.97 0.34 12.08
N GLY A 13 -5.84 0.91 11.25
CA GLY A 13 -6.79 1.94 11.64
C GLY A 13 -8.23 1.41 11.61
N LEU A 14 -9.00 1.78 12.63
CA LEU A 14 -10.44 1.60 12.70
C LEU A 14 -11.12 2.96 12.60
N PHE A 15 -11.74 3.22 11.46
CA PHE A 15 -12.41 4.48 11.18
C PHE A 15 -13.92 4.29 11.26
N PRO A 16 -14.62 4.91 12.23
CA PRO A 16 -16.08 4.80 12.31
C PRO A 16 -16.72 5.44 11.08
N ILE A 17 -17.59 4.71 10.40
CA ILE A 17 -18.29 5.16 9.20
C ILE A 17 -19.49 6.02 9.64
N ALA A 18 -19.73 7.11 8.91
CA ALA A 18 -20.88 7.98 9.17
C ALA A 18 -22.19 7.24 8.89
N THR A 19 -23.24 7.61 9.61
CA THR A 19 -24.55 6.96 9.51
C THR A 19 -25.04 6.91 8.06
N ASN A 20 -25.49 5.74 7.62
CA ASN A 20 -25.98 5.47 6.26
C ASN A 20 -24.92 5.63 5.13
N GLN A 21 -23.62 5.66 5.44
CA GLN A 21 -22.57 5.73 4.41
C GLN A 21 -21.93 4.37 4.07
N SER A 22 -22.23 3.32 4.83
CA SER A 22 -21.57 2.02 4.70
C SER A 22 -21.77 1.35 3.33
N ASP A 23 -22.98 1.39 2.79
CA ASP A 23 -23.27 0.78 1.49
C ASP A 23 -22.64 1.56 0.34
N ASP A 24 -22.67 2.89 0.40
CA ASP A 24 -22.00 3.76 -0.58
C ASP A 24 -20.48 3.56 -0.54
N LEU A 25 -19.89 3.49 0.65
CA LEU A 25 -18.46 3.21 0.81
C LEU A 25 -18.13 1.82 0.28
N ARG A 26 -18.95 0.80 0.57
CA ARG A 26 -18.77 -0.57 0.07
C ARG A 26 -18.83 -0.62 -1.46
N ALA A 27 -19.78 0.10 -2.06
CA ALA A 27 -19.89 0.19 -3.50
C ALA A 27 -18.65 0.85 -4.11
N PHE A 28 -18.16 1.94 -3.52
CA PHE A 28 -16.93 2.61 -3.97
C PHE A 28 -15.69 1.73 -3.81
N LEU A 29 -15.51 1.04 -2.68
CA LEU A 29 -14.36 0.16 -2.48
C LEU A 29 -14.28 -0.95 -3.54
N ARG A 30 -15.42 -1.45 -4.02
CA ARG A 30 -15.45 -2.44 -5.12
C ARG A 30 -15.01 -1.87 -6.46
N THR A 31 -15.16 -0.56 -6.70
CA THR A 31 -14.68 0.06 -7.95
C THR A 31 -13.17 0.20 -7.98
N LEU A 32 -12.50 0.12 -6.81
CA LEU A 32 -11.03 0.20 -6.74
C LEU A 32 -10.34 -1.03 -7.35
N ASP A 33 -11.06 -2.14 -7.48
CA ASP A 33 -10.60 -3.37 -8.14
C ASP A 33 -10.95 -3.41 -9.63
N ASP A 34 -11.61 -2.39 -10.19
CA ASP A 34 -11.96 -2.36 -11.62
C ASP A 34 -10.71 -2.09 -12.48
N PRO A 35 -10.23 -3.06 -13.28
CA PRO A 35 -9.04 -2.89 -14.12
C PRO A 35 -9.22 -1.84 -15.22
N ARG A 36 -10.46 -1.41 -15.53
CA ARG A 36 -10.72 -0.31 -16.46
C ARG A 36 -10.39 1.05 -15.84
N ALA A 37 -10.67 1.20 -14.55
CA ALA A 37 -10.35 2.42 -13.80
C ALA A 37 -8.88 2.40 -13.35
N TYR A 38 -8.39 1.23 -12.94
CA TYR A 38 -7.07 1.05 -12.35
C TYR A 38 -6.29 -0.07 -13.05
N PRO A 39 -5.79 0.17 -14.28
CA PRO A 39 -5.17 -0.86 -15.12
C PRO A 39 -3.85 -1.40 -14.55
N ARG A 40 -3.21 -0.65 -13.64
CA ARG A 40 -1.96 -1.04 -12.96
C ARG A 40 -2.20 -1.59 -11.55
N GLY A 41 -3.45 -1.98 -11.26
CA GLY A 41 -3.90 -2.40 -9.93
C GLY A 41 -4.41 -1.23 -9.10
N SER A 42 -4.92 -1.53 -7.89
CA SER A 42 -5.53 -0.60 -6.93
C SER A 42 -4.89 0.79 -6.89
N PRO A 43 -5.65 1.89 -6.67
CA PRO A 43 -5.09 3.24 -6.55
C PRO A 43 -3.93 3.37 -5.56
N LEU A 44 -3.88 2.50 -4.53
CA LEU A 44 -2.78 2.48 -3.56
C LEU A 44 -1.42 2.15 -4.19
N SER A 45 -1.39 1.55 -5.39
CA SER A 45 -0.17 1.31 -6.17
C SER A 45 0.52 2.62 -6.59
N HIS A 46 -0.21 3.74 -6.65
CA HIS A 46 0.36 5.05 -6.91
C HIS A 46 1.02 5.68 -5.67
N VAL A 47 0.96 5.04 -4.50
CA VAL A 47 1.56 5.52 -3.26
C VAL A 47 2.88 4.77 -3.05
N PRO A 48 4.03 5.37 -3.38
CA PRO A 48 5.27 4.64 -3.63
C PRO A 48 5.92 4.02 -2.40
N ILE A 49 5.44 4.35 -1.20
CA ILE A 49 5.98 3.84 0.08
C ILE A 49 5.18 2.66 0.62
N ILE A 50 4.04 2.30 0.02
CA ILE A 50 3.17 1.23 0.51
C ILE A 50 3.68 -0.11 -0.02
N HIS A 51 4.03 -1.03 0.89
CA HIS A 51 4.35 -2.43 0.57
C HIS A 51 3.07 -3.22 0.35
N MET A 52 2.12 -3.06 1.26
CA MET A 52 0.83 -3.73 1.21
C MET A 52 -0.21 -2.86 1.90
N ALA A 53 -1.40 -2.80 1.33
CA ALA A 53 -2.54 -2.20 2.00
C ALA A 53 -3.83 -2.97 1.72
N ARG A 54 -4.73 -2.97 2.70
CA ARG A 54 -6.02 -3.63 2.63
C ARG A 54 -7.09 -2.79 3.31
N MET A 55 -8.25 -2.72 2.67
CA MET A 55 -9.44 -2.09 3.20
C MET A 55 -10.61 -3.06 3.23
N PHE A 56 -11.41 -3.02 4.29
CA PHE A 56 -12.68 -3.72 4.37
C PHE A 56 -13.59 -3.06 5.41
N ILE A 57 -14.88 -3.33 5.31
CA ILE A 57 -15.88 -2.82 6.26
C ILE A 57 -16.26 -3.92 7.23
N VAL A 58 -16.25 -3.60 8.52
CA VAL A 58 -16.79 -4.44 9.59
C VAL A 58 -18.05 -3.78 10.12
N ASP A 59 -19.21 -4.34 9.77
CA ASP A 59 -20.53 -3.87 10.20
C ASP A 59 -21.15 -4.73 11.30
N ARG A 60 -20.68 -5.97 11.45
CA ARG A 60 -21.14 -6.90 12.50
C ARG A 60 -20.02 -7.78 13.00
N LEU A 61 -20.07 -8.09 14.29
CA LEU A 61 -19.22 -9.11 14.91
C LEU A 61 -19.87 -10.49 14.82
N ALA A 62 -19.06 -11.51 14.60
CA ALA A 62 -19.54 -12.89 14.59
C ALA A 62 -19.93 -13.32 16.02
N TYR A 63 -21.13 -13.87 16.17
CA TYR A 63 -21.53 -14.49 17.43
C TYR A 63 -20.86 -15.85 17.59
N GLN A 64 -20.08 -16.02 18.67
CA GLN A 64 -19.26 -17.22 18.90
C GLN A 64 -19.96 -18.34 19.69
N GLY A 65 -21.27 -18.23 19.93
CA GLY A 65 -22.04 -19.20 20.70
C GLY A 65 -21.89 -19.04 22.22
N THR A 66 -22.55 -19.91 23.00
CA THR A 66 -22.47 -19.90 24.47
C THR A 66 -21.11 -20.39 24.95
N PRO A 67 -20.44 -19.72 25.91
CA PRO A 67 -20.95 -18.70 26.84
C PRO A 67 -20.73 -17.23 26.39
N ALA A 68 -20.28 -16.98 25.16
CA ALA A 68 -20.06 -15.61 24.69
C ALA A 68 -21.39 -14.84 24.62
N LYS A 69 -21.33 -13.54 24.92
CA LYS A 69 -22.47 -12.62 24.77
C LYS A 69 -22.48 -12.05 23.36
N PHE A 70 -23.68 -11.70 22.89
CA PHE A 70 -23.82 -10.93 21.66
C PHE A 70 -23.20 -9.55 21.87
N ASP A 71 -22.22 -9.20 21.04
CA ASP A 71 -21.56 -7.90 21.06
C ASP A 71 -21.93 -7.13 19.79
N ALA A 72 -22.47 -5.93 19.97
CA ALA A 72 -22.93 -5.07 18.90
C ALA A 72 -21.98 -3.90 18.74
N LEU A 73 -21.53 -3.67 17.50
CA LEU A 73 -20.73 -2.51 17.18
C LEU A 73 -21.55 -1.23 17.34
N LYS A 74 -20.89 -0.16 17.80
CA LYS A 74 -21.51 1.17 17.95
C LYS A 74 -21.66 1.92 16.61
N SER A 75 -20.96 1.45 15.58
CA SER A 75 -20.89 2.02 14.24
C SER A 75 -20.37 0.93 13.31
N ASP A 76 -20.61 1.06 12.00
CA ASP A 76 -19.86 0.28 11.02
C ASP A 76 -18.46 0.88 10.92
N TYR A 77 -17.43 0.06 10.77
CA TYR A 77 -16.06 0.54 10.73
C TYR A 77 -15.39 0.22 9.40
N LEU A 78 -14.70 1.21 8.84
CA LEU A 78 -13.69 0.97 7.82
C LEU A 78 -12.41 0.54 8.54
N VAL A 79 -11.97 -0.68 8.25
CA VAL A 79 -10.66 -1.17 8.66
C VAL A 79 -9.68 -0.89 7.52
N PHE A 80 -8.62 -0.15 7.83
CA PHE A 80 -7.50 0.06 6.92
C PHE A 80 -6.23 -0.49 7.55
N MET A 81 -5.63 -1.48 6.89
CA MET A 81 -4.35 -2.05 7.26
C MET A 81 -3.33 -1.65 6.20
N CYS A 82 -2.17 -1.18 6.63
CA CYS A 82 -1.13 -0.72 5.73
C CYS A 82 0.24 -1.01 6.31
N GLU A 83 1.14 -1.48 5.45
CA GLU A 83 2.56 -1.61 5.71
C GLU A 83 3.28 -0.67 4.75
N PHE A 84 4.14 0.20 5.28
CA PHE A 84 4.78 1.23 4.48
C PHE A 84 6.16 1.61 5.01
N ASP A 85 6.96 2.25 4.15
CA ASP A 85 8.26 2.83 4.51
C ASP A 85 8.08 4.06 5.39
N GLY A 86 8.62 4.02 6.61
CA GLY A 86 8.57 5.15 7.53
C GLY A 86 8.58 4.75 9.00
N GLU A 87 8.66 5.77 9.85
CA GLU A 87 8.73 5.60 11.31
C GLU A 87 7.47 6.09 12.04
N SER A 88 6.57 6.77 11.35
CA SER A 88 5.33 7.32 11.92
C SER A 88 4.20 7.29 10.90
N VAL A 89 3.00 7.73 11.32
CA VAL A 89 1.82 7.81 10.44
C VAL A 89 1.94 8.95 9.42
N ASP A 90 2.75 9.98 9.71
CA ASP A 90 2.90 11.16 8.88
C ASP A 90 3.32 10.87 7.43
N PRO A 91 4.40 10.11 7.16
CA PRO A 91 4.78 9.73 5.79
C PRO A 91 3.64 9.11 4.99
N LEU A 92 2.87 8.21 5.61
CA LEU A 92 1.71 7.56 4.99
C LEU A 92 0.65 8.59 4.60
N VAL A 93 0.27 9.48 5.52
CA VAL A 93 -0.77 10.49 5.26
C VAL A 93 -0.34 11.48 4.18
N GLN A 94 0.91 11.92 4.20
CA GLN A 94 1.46 12.80 3.17
C GLN A 94 1.45 12.10 1.80
N ALA A 95 1.89 10.84 1.73
CA ALA A 95 1.95 10.09 0.49
C ALA A 95 0.56 9.77 -0.07
N LEU A 96 -0.38 9.31 0.77
CA LEU A 96 -1.77 9.07 0.38
C LEU A 96 -2.39 10.34 -0.21
N ALA A 97 -2.33 11.43 0.52
CA ALA A 97 -3.04 12.63 0.13
C ALA A 97 -2.32 13.41 -0.98
N GLY A 98 -1.04 13.14 -1.24
CA GLY A 98 -0.27 13.68 -2.36
C GLY A 98 -0.48 12.91 -3.67
N ASN A 99 -0.63 11.59 -3.62
CA ASN A 99 -0.71 10.74 -4.82
C ASN A 99 -2.15 10.36 -5.19
N ILE A 100 -3.04 10.20 -4.21
CA ILE A 100 -4.44 9.78 -4.42
C ILE A 100 -5.43 10.66 -3.63
N PRO A 101 -5.38 12.00 -3.77
CA PRO A 101 -6.20 12.92 -2.97
C PRO A 101 -7.71 12.69 -3.13
N ASN A 102 -8.16 12.35 -4.34
CA ASN A 102 -9.58 12.13 -4.63
C ASN A 102 -10.10 10.88 -3.92
N GLU A 103 -9.35 9.77 -4.00
CA GLU A 103 -9.66 8.53 -3.31
C GLU A 103 -9.64 8.74 -1.80
N VAL A 104 -8.65 9.45 -1.25
CA VAL A 104 -8.59 9.75 0.18
C VAL A 104 -9.83 10.52 0.63
N ALA A 105 -10.18 11.60 -0.08
CA ALA A 105 -11.36 12.40 0.23
C ALA A 105 -12.65 11.58 0.11
N THR A 106 -12.71 10.65 -0.84
CA THR A 106 -13.89 9.82 -1.10
C THR A 106 -14.03 8.70 -0.05
N ILE A 107 -12.95 8.01 0.29
CA ILE A 107 -12.94 6.90 1.26
C ILE A 107 -13.17 7.43 2.67
N TRP A 108 -12.28 8.30 3.16
CA TRP A 108 -12.36 8.79 4.53
C TRP A 108 -13.37 9.92 4.71
N GLY A 109 -13.78 10.62 3.65
CA GLY A 109 -14.89 11.59 3.73
C GLY A 109 -16.23 10.97 4.10
N ARG A 110 -16.36 9.64 4.01
CA ARG A 110 -17.52 8.88 4.52
C ARG A 110 -17.37 8.44 5.97
N CYS A 111 -16.24 8.70 6.59
CA CYS A 111 -15.96 8.38 7.99
C CYS A 111 -16.21 9.58 8.91
N LEU A 112 -16.64 9.30 10.14
CA LEU A 112 -16.88 10.33 11.14
C LEU A 112 -15.58 11.02 11.55
N GLY A 113 -15.63 12.35 11.67
CA GLY A 113 -14.52 13.17 12.16
C GLY A 113 -13.39 13.38 11.15
N PHE A 114 -13.58 13.01 9.88
CA PHE A 114 -12.60 13.27 8.83
C PHE A 114 -12.37 14.79 8.66
N PRO A 115 -11.12 15.27 8.78
CA PRO A 115 -10.81 16.71 8.79
C PRO A 115 -10.67 17.32 7.38
N GLY A 116 -10.83 16.52 6.32
CA GLY A 116 -10.44 16.91 4.96
C GLY A 116 -8.96 16.62 4.66
N ILE A 117 -8.54 16.86 3.41
CA ILE A 117 -7.17 16.56 2.95
C ILE A 117 -6.23 17.78 3.02
N ASP A 118 -6.77 19.00 3.05
CA ASP A 118 -5.96 20.23 2.93
C ASP A 118 -5.03 20.45 4.13
N ARG A 119 -5.46 20.02 5.31
CA ARG A 119 -4.73 20.14 6.58
C ARG A 119 -4.11 18.81 6.96
N ARG A 120 -2.93 18.55 6.41
CA ARG A 120 -2.17 17.29 6.59
C ARG A 120 -1.90 16.98 8.06
N ASP A 121 -1.62 17.99 8.86
CA ASP A 121 -1.43 17.90 10.31
C ASP A 121 -2.67 17.33 11.02
N LEU A 122 -3.85 17.82 10.66
CA LEU A 122 -5.11 17.35 11.23
C LEU A 122 -5.44 15.93 10.74
N LEU A 123 -5.10 15.62 9.49
CA LEU A 123 -5.31 14.31 8.88
C LEU A 123 -4.41 13.24 9.53
N SER A 124 -3.13 13.55 9.77
CA SER A 124 -2.22 12.70 10.54
C SER A 124 -2.77 12.40 11.92
N GLY A 125 -3.13 13.46 12.67
CA GLY A 125 -3.73 13.29 13.99
C GLY A 125 -5.04 12.50 13.97
N TYR A 126 -5.81 12.56 12.87
CA TYR A 126 -7.00 11.73 12.68
C TYR A 126 -6.65 10.24 12.52
N PHE A 127 -5.67 9.91 11.68
CA PHE A 127 -5.21 8.53 11.50
C PHE A 127 -4.62 7.96 12.80
N GLU A 128 -3.82 8.73 13.52
CA GLU A 128 -3.25 8.33 14.81
C GLU A 128 -4.33 8.05 15.85
N ARG A 129 -5.36 8.91 15.95
CA ARG A 129 -6.50 8.69 16.87
C ARG A 129 -7.30 7.43 16.53
N CYS A 130 -7.37 7.07 15.26
CA CYS A 130 -8.05 5.87 14.78
C CYS A 130 -7.15 4.62 14.78
N GLN A 131 -5.87 4.75 15.13
CA GLN A 131 -4.92 3.65 15.11
C GLN A 131 -5.18 2.69 16.28
N LEU A 132 -5.25 1.40 15.95
CA LEU A 132 -5.19 0.33 16.95
C LEU A 132 -3.76 0.10 17.41
N LYS A 133 -3.62 -0.24 18.69
CA LYS A 133 -2.34 -0.68 19.25
C LYS A 133 -1.92 -2.02 18.63
N THR A 134 -0.92 -1.98 17.76
CA THR A 134 -0.27 -3.18 17.23
C THR A 134 0.52 -3.87 18.34
N THR A 135 0.33 -5.19 18.50
CA THR A 135 1.03 -6.01 19.51
C THR A 135 2.27 -6.68 18.95
N LEU A 136 2.24 -7.07 17.67
CA LEU A 136 3.34 -7.65 16.94
C LEU A 136 3.23 -7.25 15.47
N PHE A 137 4.32 -6.72 14.91
CA PHE A 137 4.45 -6.43 13.49
C PHE A 137 5.71 -7.11 12.95
N LEU A 138 5.55 -7.87 11.86
CA LEU A 138 6.64 -8.56 11.19
C LEU A 138 6.68 -8.10 9.74
N ALA A 139 7.80 -7.48 9.35
CA ALA A 139 8.08 -7.18 7.95
C ALA A 139 8.95 -8.27 7.33
N ASP A 140 8.72 -8.58 6.06
CA ASP A 140 9.45 -9.57 5.27
C ASP A 140 10.89 -9.17 4.96
N GLN A 141 11.10 -7.88 4.64
CA GLN A 141 12.38 -7.25 4.31
C GLN A 141 12.53 -5.97 5.14
N PRO A 142 12.82 -6.04 6.45
CA PRO A 142 12.71 -4.88 7.35
C PRO A 142 13.63 -3.70 7.00
N GLU A 143 14.68 -3.95 6.23
CA GLU A 143 15.71 -2.96 5.86
C GLU A 143 15.64 -2.53 4.38
N ALA A 144 14.60 -2.95 3.65
CA ALA A 144 14.46 -2.60 2.23
C ALA A 144 13.16 -1.83 1.97
N SER A 145 13.32 -0.67 1.34
CA SER A 145 12.22 0.17 0.87
C SER A 145 11.50 -0.43 -0.34
N VAL A 146 10.28 0.04 -0.63
CA VAL A 146 9.54 -0.36 -1.84
C VAL A 146 10.37 -0.10 -3.11
N SER A 147 11.04 1.06 -3.17
CA SER A 147 11.88 1.46 -4.29
C SER A 147 13.04 0.47 -4.51
N GLU A 148 13.72 0.06 -3.45
CA GLU A 148 14.82 -0.91 -3.53
C GLU A 148 14.33 -2.29 -3.95
N ILE A 149 13.19 -2.74 -3.41
CA ILE A 149 12.58 -4.02 -3.78
C ILE A 149 12.21 -4.02 -5.27
N LEU A 150 11.52 -2.99 -5.75
CA LEU A 150 11.15 -2.88 -7.16
C LEU A 150 12.39 -2.83 -8.07
N MET A 151 13.42 -2.08 -7.68
CA MET A 151 14.68 -2.02 -8.43
C MET A 151 15.37 -3.39 -8.48
N ALA A 152 15.41 -4.11 -7.36
CA ALA A 152 15.98 -5.46 -7.31
C ALA A 152 15.21 -6.45 -8.22
N LEU A 153 13.87 -6.36 -8.23
CA LEU A 153 13.02 -7.17 -9.10
C LEU A 153 13.24 -6.84 -10.58
N LEU A 154 13.33 -5.56 -10.94
CA LEU A 154 13.64 -5.09 -12.29
C LEU A 154 15.01 -5.61 -12.75
N CYS A 155 16.05 -5.43 -11.93
CA CYS A 155 17.40 -5.93 -12.19
C CYS A 155 17.40 -7.44 -12.43
N ARG A 156 16.71 -8.20 -11.58
CA ARG A 156 16.58 -9.66 -11.73
C ARG A 156 15.91 -10.02 -13.06
N ARG A 157 14.83 -9.34 -13.43
CA ARG A 157 14.10 -9.59 -14.69
C ARG A 157 14.97 -9.29 -15.91
N ARG A 158 15.56 -8.09 -15.99
CA ARG A 158 16.39 -7.67 -17.13
C ARG A 158 17.62 -8.56 -17.30
N LEU A 159 18.29 -8.90 -16.20
CA LEU A 159 19.43 -9.81 -16.24
C LEU A 159 19.01 -11.21 -16.71
N GLY A 160 17.87 -11.72 -16.21
CA GLY A 160 17.33 -13.01 -16.66
C GLY A 160 16.99 -13.01 -18.15
N GLU A 161 16.36 -11.95 -18.65
CA GLU A 161 16.08 -11.76 -20.09
C GLU A 161 17.36 -11.72 -20.93
N PHE A 162 18.38 -11.00 -20.46
CA PHE A 162 19.68 -10.92 -21.11
C PHE A 162 20.40 -12.28 -21.17
N VAL A 163 20.48 -12.99 -20.04
CA VAL A 163 21.08 -14.33 -19.99
C VAL A 163 20.37 -15.28 -20.95
N ARG A 164 19.03 -15.26 -20.97
CA ARG A 164 18.23 -16.07 -21.90
C ARG A 164 18.55 -15.73 -23.35
N LEU A 165 18.62 -14.45 -23.70
CA LEU A 165 18.94 -13.99 -25.06
C LEU A 165 20.32 -14.52 -25.51
N VAL A 166 21.33 -14.38 -24.67
CA VAL A 166 22.71 -14.82 -24.94
C VAL A 166 22.81 -16.33 -25.09
N GLN A 167 22.09 -17.11 -24.27
CA GLN A 167 22.06 -18.57 -24.38
C GLN A 167 21.39 -19.04 -25.68
N THR A 168 20.35 -18.35 -26.14
CA THR A 168 19.63 -18.70 -27.38
C THR A 168 20.33 -18.20 -28.65
N ASN A 169 21.14 -17.15 -28.55
CA ASN A 169 21.85 -16.55 -29.68
C ASN A 169 23.25 -16.11 -29.25
N PRO A 170 24.23 -17.03 -29.25
CA PRO A 170 25.60 -16.74 -28.81
C PRO A 170 26.21 -15.58 -29.60
N ARG A 171 26.73 -14.58 -28.87
CA ARG A 171 27.41 -13.41 -29.45
C ARG A 171 28.93 -13.49 -29.19
N PRO A 172 29.76 -12.86 -30.03
CA PRO A 172 31.18 -12.67 -29.71
C PRO A 172 31.37 -11.92 -28.38
N PRO A 173 32.46 -12.18 -27.63
CA PRO A 173 32.69 -11.57 -26.30
C PRO A 173 32.61 -10.04 -26.28
N GLU A 174 33.16 -9.38 -27.31
CA GLU A 174 33.16 -7.92 -27.48
C GLU A 174 31.73 -7.35 -27.53
N VAL A 175 30.85 -8.03 -28.25
CA VAL A 175 29.45 -7.63 -28.44
C VAL A 175 28.67 -7.87 -27.15
N LEU A 176 28.88 -9.03 -26.51
CA LEU A 176 28.27 -9.38 -25.24
C LEU A 176 28.58 -8.35 -24.15
N GLN A 177 29.85 -7.94 -24.03
CA GLN A 177 30.28 -6.97 -23.02
C GLN A 177 29.66 -5.59 -23.26
N ARG A 178 29.55 -5.17 -24.52
CA ARG A 178 28.90 -3.90 -24.89
C ARG A 178 27.41 -3.92 -24.58
N GLU A 179 26.70 -4.97 -24.98
CA GLU A 179 25.25 -5.10 -24.73
C GLU A 179 24.94 -5.19 -23.24
N PHE A 180 25.76 -5.91 -22.45
CA PHE A 180 25.63 -5.94 -20.99
C PHE A 180 25.78 -4.54 -20.37
N ARG A 181 26.81 -3.78 -20.80
CA ARG A 181 27.02 -2.40 -20.32
C ARG A 181 25.85 -1.50 -20.64
N GLN A 182 25.33 -1.57 -21.87
CA GLN A 182 24.15 -0.79 -22.28
C GLN A 182 22.91 -1.15 -21.46
N MET A 183 22.67 -2.44 -21.20
CA MET A 183 21.58 -2.87 -20.32
C MET A 183 21.76 -2.33 -18.90
N TRP A 184 22.97 -2.41 -18.34
CA TRP A 184 23.28 -1.94 -16.99
C TRP A 184 23.13 -0.42 -16.84
N GLU A 185 23.63 0.36 -17.81
CA GLU A 185 23.45 1.82 -17.86
C GLU A 185 21.96 2.20 -18.00
N GLY A 186 21.17 1.42 -18.74
CA GLY A 186 19.73 1.58 -18.81
C GLY A 186 19.05 1.42 -17.45
N LEU A 187 19.39 0.35 -16.72
CA LEU A 187 18.86 0.07 -15.39
C LEU A 187 19.12 1.19 -14.38
N GLN A 188 20.29 1.84 -14.45
CA GLN A 188 20.65 2.94 -13.54
C GLN A 188 19.76 4.19 -13.69
N ASN A 189 19.11 4.35 -14.85
CA ASN A 189 18.25 5.49 -15.14
C ASN A 189 16.75 5.17 -14.99
N GLU A 190 16.40 3.89 -14.82
CA GLU A 190 15.01 3.47 -14.63
C GLU A 190 14.54 3.72 -13.19
N ARG A 191 13.24 4.01 -13.04
CA ARG A 191 12.56 4.06 -11.74
C ARG A 191 11.29 3.25 -11.86
N PRO A 192 11.30 1.96 -11.45
CA PRO A 192 10.12 1.11 -11.57
C PRO A 192 9.01 1.61 -10.66
N SER A 193 7.77 1.54 -11.14
CA SER A 193 6.57 1.74 -10.33
C SER A 193 5.87 0.41 -10.06
N PRO A 194 5.06 0.32 -9.00
CA PRO A 194 4.17 -0.81 -8.80
C PRO A 194 3.33 -1.08 -10.06
N GLY A 195 3.26 -2.35 -10.47
CA GLY A 195 2.54 -2.79 -11.68
C GLY A 195 3.32 -2.75 -13.00
N ASP A 196 4.57 -2.24 -13.02
CA ASP A 196 5.42 -2.27 -14.23
C ASP A 196 6.14 -3.64 -14.45
N LEU A 197 6.28 -4.45 -13.40
CA LEU A 197 7.14 -5.64 -13.35
C LEU A 197 6.43 -6.98 -13.51
#